data_AF-A0AAN8IPY5-F1
#
_entry.id   AF-A0AAN8IPY5-F1
#
_cell.length_a   1.000
_cell.length_b   1.000
_cell.length_c   1.000
_cell.angle_alpha   90.00
_cell.angle_beta   90.00
_cell.angle_gamma   90.00
#
_symmetry.space_group_name_H-M   'P 1'
#
loop_
_entity.id
_entity.type
_entity.pdbx_description
1 polymer ?
#
loop_
_entity_poly.entity_id
_entity_poly.type
_entity_poly.pdbx_seq_one_letter_code
_entity_poly.pdbx_strand_id
1 'polypeptide(L)'
;MTTVLFMRLLWKNQRRYNRLVVEPTKNNNSTIQYTLSIRFQLNENIRSMKLLRNLLFFGTFTNFIGFVLLAGAHIDWMHCYSDVVAHYLDAILNLYVASYATLFPVIGYYSDDTYKNLVRTMPFFGRFFRDSTISPECNAVEEGSIYFANLNRQWNILDSNKRTKRI
;
A
#
# COMPACT_ATOMS: atom_id res chain seq x y z
N MET A 1 18.66 -10.37 -8.59
CA MET A 1 19.23 -10.09 -7.23
C MET A 1 18.40 -9.08 -6.44
N THR A 2 18.00 -7.97 -7.05
CA THR A 2 17.25 -6.87 -6.42
C THR A 2 15.84 -7.26 -5.93
N THR A 3 15.07 -8.02 -6.71
CA THR A 3 13.71 -8.49 -6.32
C THR A 3 13.72 -9.44 -5.13
N VAL A 4 14.71 -10.33 -5.06
CA VAL A 4 14.91 -11.26 -3.94
C VAL A 4 15.29 -10.51 -2.67
N LEU A 5 16.17 -9.50 -2.78
CA LEU A 5 16.52 -8.61 -1.66
C LEU A 5 15.30 -7.82 -1.18
N PHE A 6 14.50 -7.29 -2.11
CA PHE A 6 13.26 -6.58 -1.81
C PHE A 6 12.26 -7.46 -1.06
N MET A 7 12.01 -8.68 -1.53
CA MET A 7 11.11 -9.62 -0.85
C MET A 7 11.64 -10.03 0.52
N ARG A 8 12.95 -10.21 0.68
CA ARG A 8 13.58 -10.45 1.98
C ARG A 8 13.42 -9.28 2.94
N LEU A 9 13.54 -8.03 2.45
CA LEU A 9 13.32 -6.82 3.24
C LEU A 9 11.87 -6.70 3.69
N LEU A 10 10.91 -6.92 2.78
CA LEU A 10 9.49 -6.93 3.11
C LEU A 10 9.17 -7.98 4.18
N TRP A 11 9.70 -9.20 4.03
CA TRP A 11 9.51 -10.27 5.02
C TRP A 11 10.13 -9.93 6.38
N LYS A 12 11.33 -9.35 6.40
CA LYS A 12 11.97 -8.88 7.65
C LYS A 12 11.16 -7.79 8.33
N ASN A 13 10.66 -6.80 7.57
CA ASN A 13 9.83 -5.73 8.10
C ASN A 13 8.51 -6.26 8.67
N GLN A 14 7.84 -7.16 7.94
CA GLN A 14 6.60 -7.80 8.40
C GLN A 14 6.82 -8.63 9.68
N ARG A 15 7.91 -9.41 9.72
CA ARG A 15 8.26 -10.20 10.91
C ARG A 15 8.58 -9.30 12.11
N ARG A 16 9.25 -8.16 11.88
CA ARG A 16 9.54 -7.19 12.94
C ARG A 16 8.27 -6.48 13.43
N TYR A 17 7.32 -6.19 12.54
CA TYR A 17 6.01 -5.63 12.90
C TYR A 17 5.23 -6.59 13.80
N ASN A 18 5.10 -7.86 13.39
CA ASN A 18 4.36 -8.86 14.16
C ASN A 18 4.94 -9.06 15.58
N ARG A 19 6.28 -9.04 15.71
CA ARG A 19 6.94 -9.15 17.03
C ARG A 19 6.73 -7.95 17.94
N LEU A 20 6.62 -6.75 17.39
CA LEU A 20 6.55 -5.52 18.18
C LEU A 20 5.12 -5.08 18.47
N VAL A 21 4.18 -5.38 17.56
CA VAL A 21 2.81 -4.84 17.60
C VAL A 21 1.77 -5.91 17.93
N VAL A 22 1.91 -7.13 17.39
CA VAL A 22 0.90 -8.19 17.52
C VAL A 22 1.16 -9.09 18.74
N GLU A 23 2.41 -9.39 19.05
CA GLU A 23 2.78 -10.25 20.20
C GLU A 23 3.71 -9.56 21.22
N PRO A 24 3.34 -8.40 21.81
CA PRO A 24 4.20 -7.71 22.77
C PRO A 24 4.45 -8.55 24.04
N THR A 25 3.48 -9.36 24.46
CA THR A 25 3.52 -10.18 25.69
C THR A 25 4.45 -11.39 25.61
N LYS A 26 4.85 -11.84 24.42
CA LYS A 26 5.70 -13.03 24.23
C LYS A 26 7.19 -12.70 24.31
N ASN A 27 7.56 -11.41 24.35
CA ASN A 27 8.90 -10.95 24.02
C ASN A 27 9.52 -10.04 25.10
N ASN A 28 9.24 -10.33 26.37
CA ASN A 28 9.82 -9.64 27.55
C ASN A 28 11.36 -9.66 27.59
N ASN A 29 12.02 -10.49 26.76
CA ASN A 29 13.47 -10.63 26.67
C ASN A 29 14.11 -9.83 25.52
N SER A 30 13.35 -9.08 24.72
CA SER A 30 13.91 -8.32 23.61
C SER A 30 14.32 -6.91 24.07
N THR A 31 15.61 -6.61 23.98
CA THR A 31 16.25 -5.30 24.21
C THR A 31 15.75 -4.16 23.30
N ILE A 32 14.74 -4.41 22.47
CA ILE A 32 14.20 -3.44 21.53
C ILE A 32 13.09 -2.67 22.25
N GLN A 33 13.40 -1.46 22.70
CA GLN A 33 12.41 -0.54 23.23
C GLN A 33 11.31 -0.29 22.18
N TYR A 34 10.09 -0.71 22.52
CA TYR A 34 8.90 -0.38 21.75
C TYR A 34 8.64 1.13 21.85
N THR A 35 8.71 1.83 20.71
CA THR A 35 8.35 3.26 20.61
C THR A 35 7.31 3.46 19.52
N LEU A 36 6.44 4.44 19.72
CA LEU A 36 5.36 4.76 18.79
C LEU A 36 5.91 5.09 17.39
N SER A 37 7.02 5.84 17.32
CA SER A 37 7.68 6.21 16.07
C SER A 37 8.16 4.99 15.27
N ILE A 38 8.73 3.98 15.93
CA ILE A 38 9.16 2.74 15.27
C ILE A 38 7.96 1.99 14.67
N ARG A 39 6.82 1.96 15.37
CA ARG A 39 5.59 1.33 14.86
C ARG A 39 5.06 2.05 13.61
N PHE A 40 4.97 3.37 13.64
CA PHE A 40 4.54 4.15 12.47
C PHE A 40 5.48 3.97 11.29
N GLN A 41 6.79 4.07 11.50
CA GLN A 41 7.79 3.85 10.45
C GLN A 41 7.70 2.43 9.86
N LEU A 42 7.51 1.40 10.69
CA LEU A 42 7.33 0.04 10.19
C LEU A 42 6.05 -0.15 9.40
N ASN A 43 4.94 0.42 9.90
CA ASN A 43 3.64 0.30 9.24
C ASN A 43 3.69 0.95 7.85
N GLU A 44 4.23 2.17 7.77
CA GLU A 44 4.39 2.89 6.52
C GLU A 44 5.34 2.16 5.57
N ASN A 45 6.49 1.68 6.05
CA ASN A 45 7.42 0.91 5.23
C ASN A 45 6.79 -0.37 4.65
N ILE A 46 6.01 -1.11 5.45
CA ILE A 46 5.31 -2.31 4.96
C ILE A 46 4.27 -1.94 3.89
N ARG A 47 3.54 -0.86 4.13
CA ARG A 47 2.53 -0.34 3.22
C ARG A 47 3.14 0.09 1.89
N SER A 48 4.18 0.92 1.91
CA SER A 48 4.89 1.35 0.69
C SER A 48 5.51 0.17 -0.05
N MET A 49 6.09 -0.81 0.66
CA MET A 49 6.63 -2.01 0.01
C MET A 49 5.54 -2.89 -0.60
N LYS A 50 4.36 -3.02 0.00
CA LYS A 50 3.23 -3.75 -0.60
C LYS A 50 2.72 -3.05 -1.86
N LEU A 51 2.57 -1.72 -1.82
CA LEU A 51 2.20 -0.91 -2.98
C LEU A 51 3.20 -1.12 -4.12
N LEU A 52 4.50 -0.97 -3.83
CA LEU A 52 5.55 -1.13 -4.84
C LEU A 52 5.57 -2.55 -5.41
N ARG A 53 5.38 -3.57 -4.57
CA ARG A 53 5.26 -4.97 -5.02
C ARG A 53 4.11 -5.13 -6.00
N ASN A 54 2.92 -4.65 -5.66
CA ASN A 54 1.75 -4.79 -6.51
C ASN A 54 1.95 -4.01 -7.82
N LEU A 55 2.50 -2.79 -7.77
CA LEU A 55 2.81 -2.00 -8.96
C LEU A 55 3.82 -2.71 -9.87
N LEU A 56 4.84 -3.35 -9.30
CA LEU A 56 5.79 -4.16 -10.06
C LEU A 56 5.09 -5.37 -10.71
N PHE A 57 4.29 -6.14 -9.97
CA PHE A 57 3.62 -7.34 -10.52
C PHE A 57 2.58 -6.98 -11.58
N PHE A 58 1.67 -6.05 -11.30
CA PHE A 58 0.66 -5.64 -12.27
C PHE A 58 1.28 -4.87 -13.43
N GLY A 59 2.28 -4.03 -13.18
CA GLY A 59 3.01 -3.32 -14.22
C GLY A 59 3.73 -4.27 -15.16
N THR A 60 4.47 -5.26 -14.66
CA THR A 60 5.14 -6.23 -15.54
C THR A 60 4.14 -7.10 -16.29
N PHE A 61 3.09 -7.57 -15.62
CA PHE A 61 2.05 -8.40 -16.24
C PHE A 61 1.31 -7.65 -17.36
N THR A 62 0.90 -6.42 -17.11
CA THR A 62 0.23 -5.60 -18.12
C THR A 62 1.16 -5.30 -19.28
N ASN A 63 2.40 -4.85 -19.03
CA ASN A 63 3.38 -4.63 -20.10
C ASN A 63 3.67 -5.89 -20.90
N PHE A 64 3.71 -7.07 -20.27
CA PHE A 64 3.89 -8.33 -20.98
C PHE A 64 2.72 -8.62 -21.94
N ILE A 65 1.47 -8.43 -21.50
CA ILE A 65 0.30 -8.56 -22.37
C ILE A 65 0.38 -7.56 -23.53
N GLY A 66 0.72 -6.30 -23.25
CA GLY A 66 0.88 -5.27 -24.27
C GLY A 66 1.93 -5.64 -25.31
N PHE A 67 3.07 -6.19 -24.86
CA PHE A 67 4.11 -6.69 -25.75
C PHE A 67 3.63 -7.85 -26.64
N VAL A 68 2.91 -8.82 -26.08
CA VAL A 68 2.35 -9.94 -26.86
C VAL A 68 1.33 -9.47 -27.88
N LEU A 69 0.45 -8.53 -27.52
CA LEU A 69 -0.53 -7.94 -28.44
C LEU A 69 0.16 -7.15 -29.56
N LEU A 70 1.17 -6.34 -29.22
CA LEU A 70 1.94 -5.56 -30.19
C LEU A 70 2.70 -6.49 -31.16
N ALA A 71 3.37 -7.50 -30.62
CA ALA A 71 4.06 -8.49 -31.44
C ALA A 71 3.08 -9.25 -32.34
N GLY A 72 1.94 -9.67 -31.81
CA GLY A 72 0.89 -10.35 -32.57
C GLY A 72 0.31 -9.51 -33.71
N ALA A 73 0.09 -8.21 -33.46
CA ALA A 73 -0.43 -7.28 -34.47
C ALA A 73 0.57 -6.98 -35.60
N HIS A 74 1.88 -7.05 -35.33
CA HIS A 74 2.93 -6.74 -36.30
C HIS A 74 3.61 -7.97 -36.92
N ILE A 75 3.15 -9.19 -36.61
CA ILE A 75 3.66 -10.40 -37.26
C ILE A 75 2.95 -10.57 -38.61
N ASP A 76 3.71 -10.41 -39.70
CA ASP A 76 3.22 -10.56 -41.08
C ASP A 76 2.53 -11.91 -41.35
N TRP A 77 2.91 -12.95 -40.60
CA TRP A 77 2.30 -14.27 -40.71
C TRP A 77 0.79 -14.28 -40.37
N MET A 78 0.34 -13.43 -39.44
CA MET A 78 -1.08 -13.30 -39.11
C MET A 78 -1.87 -12.60 -40.22
N HIS A 79 -1.28 -11.55 -40.83
CA HIS A 79 -1.87 -10.87 -41.99
C HIS A 79 -1.97 -11.80 -43.20
N CYS A 80 -0.96 -12.65 -43.43
CA CYS A 80 -0.98 -13.63 -44.51
C CYS A 80 -1.99 -14.77 -44.29
N TYR A 81 -2.36 -15.09 -43.05
CA TYR A 81 -3.32 -16.15 -42.74
C TYR A 81 -4.77 -15.68 -42.91
N SER A 82 -5.10 -14.49 -42.39
CA SER A 82 -6.44 -13.90 -42.54
C SER A 82 -6.44 -12.41 -42.17
N ASP A 83 -6.78 -11.54 -43.13
CA ASP A 83 -6.96 -10.10 -42.90
C ASP A 83 -7.97 -9.79 -41.80
N VAL A 84 -9.01 -10.62 -41.67
CA VAL A 84 -10.05 -10.42 -40.66
C VAL A 84 -9.49 -10.59 -39.24
N VAL A 85 -8.65 -11.60 -39.02
CA VAL A 85 -8.02 -11.85 -37.71
C VAL A 85 -7.08 -10.73 -37.33
N ALA A 86 -6.32 -10.21 -38.28
CA ALA A 86 -5.45 -9.08 -38.08
C ALA A 86 -6.20 -7.81 -37.66
N HIS A 87 -7.33 -7.49 -38.31
CA HIS A 87 -8.15 -6.34 -37.92
C HIS A 87 -8.71 -6.46 -36.49
N TYR A 88 -9.10 -7.67 -36.07
CA TYR A 88 -9.54 -7.88 -34.68
C TYR A 88 -8.38 -7.71 -33.68
N LEU A 89 -7.18 -8.17 -34.01
CA LEU A 89 -5.97 -7.98 -33.18
C LEU A 89 -5.63 -6.49 -33.00
N ASP A 90 -5.71 -5.71 -34.08
CA ASP A 90 -5.46 -4.27 -34.05
C ASP A 90 -6.54 -3.53 -33.23
N ALA A 91 -7.81 -3.94 -33.34
CA ALA A 91 -8.89 -3.42 -32.49
C ALA A 91 -8.67 -3.74 -30.99
N ILE A 92 -8.21 -4.96 -30.68
CA ILE A 92 -7.88 -5.37 -29.30
C ILE A 92 -6.69 -4.56 -28.77
N LEU A 93 -5.66 -4.34 -29.58
CA LEU A 93 -4.51 -3.52 -29.20
C LEU A 93 -4.93 -2.08 -28.89
N ASN A 94 -5.75 -1.47 -29.74
CA ASN A 94 -6.25 -0.12 -29.52
C ASN A 94 -7.11 -0.02 -28.25
N LEU A 95 -7.95 -1.02 -27.97
CA LEU A 95 -8.73 -1.09 -26.73
C LEU A 95 -7.84 -1.28 -25.49
N TYR A 96 -6.78 -2.08 -25.61
CA TYR A 96 -5.78 -2.26 -24.57
C TYR A 96 -5.06 -0.93 -24.28
N VAL A 97 -4.60 -0.21 -25.30
CA VAL A 97 -3.93 1.10 -25.14
C VAL A 97 -4.88 2.12 -24.51
N ALA A 98 -6.13 2.17 -24.96
CA ALA A 98 -7.14 3.06 -24.39
C ALA A 98 -7.42 2.76 -22.90
N SER A 99 -7.46 1.48 -22.52
CA SER A 99 -7.71 1.07 -21.14
C SER A 99 -6.46 1.12 -20.25
N TYR A 100 -5.24 1.16 -20.81
CA TYR A 100 -3.99 1.13 -20.04
C TYR A 100 -3.88 2.24 -18.99
N ALA A 101 -4.28 3.46 -19.34
CA ALA A 101 -4.26 4.60 -18.40
C ALA A 101 -5.20 4.40 -17.19
N THR A 102 -6.28 3.63 -17.36
CA THR A 102 -7.24 3.35 -16.28
C THR A 102 -6.77 2.26 -15.31
N LEU A 103 -5.72 1.51 -15.66
CA LEU A 103 -5.21 0.43 -14.82
C LEU A 103 -4.47 0.96 -13.59
N PHE A 104 -3.77 2.08 -13.67
CA PHE A 104 -3.01 2.63 -12.54
C PHE A 104 -3.90 3.01 -11.33
N PRO A 105 -5.02 3.75 -11.50
CA PRO A 105 -5.97 4.00 -10.42
C PRO A 105 -6.54 2.71 -9.80
N VAL A 106 -6.85 1.72 -10.64
CA VAL A 106 -7.38 0.42 -10.20
C VAL A 106 -6.36 -0.32 -9.35
N ILE A 107 -5.10 -0.36 -9.79
CA ILE A 107 -4.00 -0.97 -9.02
C ILE A 107 -3.82 -0.24 -7.68
N GLY A 108 -3.89 1.09 -7.68
CA GLY A 108 -3.84 1.90 -6.45
C GLY A 108 -4.96 1.52 -5.47
N TYR A 109 -6.21 1.43 -5.96
CA TYR A 109 -7.38 1.06 -5.16
C TYR A 109 -7.25 -0.32 -4.50
N TYR A 110 -6.77 -1.34 -5.22
CA TYR A 110 -6.61 -2.68 -4.65
C TYR A 110 -5.39 -2.83 -3.75
N SER A 111 -4.39 -1.95 -3.88
CA SER A 111 -3.12 -2.10 -3.18
C SER A 111 -3.12 -1.52 -1.77
N ASP A 112 -3.93 -0.50 -1.51
CA ASP A 112 -3.84 0.25 -0.27
C ASP A 112 -5.18 0.88 0.15
N ASP A 113 -5.50 0.78 1.44
CA ASP A 113 -6.78 1.18 1.99
C ASP A 113 -6.97 2.70 1.98
N THR A 114 -5.90 3.50 1.97
CA THR A 114 -6.04 4.96 1.82
C THR A 114 -6.49 5.35 0.41
N TYR A 115 -6.09 4.62 -0.63
CA TYR A 115 -6.65 4.86 -1.97
C TYR A 115 -8.12 4.47 -2.03
N LYS A 116 -8.54 3.43 -1.28
CA LYS A 116 -9.97 3.14 -1.11
C LYS A 116 -10.71 4.26 -0.39
N ASN A 117 -10.11 4.82 0.66
CA ASN A 117 -10.66 5.98 1.37
C ASN A 117 -10.76 7.22 0.48
N LEU A 118 -9.75 7.46 -0.37
CA LEU A 118 -9.74 8.58 -1.32
C LEU A 118 -10.85 8.41 -2.38
N VAL A 119 -11.03 7.20 -2.91
CA VAL A 119 -12.12 6.91 -3.86
C VAL A 119 -13.49 7.07 -3.20
N ARG A 120 -13.62 6.76 -1.90
CA ARG A 120 -14.84 6.97 -1.11
C ARG A 120 -15.17 8.45 -0.90
N THR A 121 -14.18 9.35 -0.86
CA THR A 121 -14.42 10.79 -0.70
C THR A 121 -14.66 11.52 -2.03
N MET A 122 -14.43 10.87 -3.17
CA MET A 122 -14.70 11.47 -4.48
C MET A 122 -16.20 11.62 -4.76
N PRO A 123 -16.64 12.77 -5.33
CA PRO A 123 -18.05 13.09 -5.49
C PRO A 123 -18.80 12.14 -6.44
N PHE A 124 -18.11 11.55 -7.43
CA PHE A 124 -18.72 10.65 -8.42
C PHE A 124 -18.67 9.17 -8.01
N PHE A 125 -17.56 8.71 -7.43
CA PHE A 125 -17.36 7.30 -7.10
C PHE A 125 -17.75 6.93 -5.67
N GLY A 126 -17.74 7.91 -4.74
CA GLY A 126 -17.97 7.67 -3.31
C GLY A 126 -19.35 7.11 -2.98
N ARG A 127 -20.37 7.35 -3.81
CA ARG A 127 -21.73 6.80 -3.61
C ARG A 127 -21.83 5.30 -3.86
N PHE A 128 -20.97 4.74 -4.73
CA PHE A 128 -21.02 3.32 -5.10
C PHE A 128 -20.21 2.41 -4.18
N PHE A 129 -19.18 2.95 -3.51
CA PHE A 129 -18.23 2.17 -2.69
C PHE A 129 -18.38 2.40 -1.18
N ARG A 130 -19.56 2.88 -0.76
CA ARG A 130 -19.88 3.22 0.63
C ARG A 130 -20.26 1.97 1.44
N ASP A 131 -19.30 1.08 1.66
CA ASP A 131 -19.44 -0.01 2.65
C ASP A 131 -18.81 0.37 4.00
N SER A 132 -19.51 0.01 5.07
CA SER A 132 -19.36 0.49 6.46
C SER A 132 -18.20 -0.12 7.26
N THR A 133 -17.10 -0.48 6.62
CA THR A 133 -15.92 -1.01 7.34
C THR A 133 -15.01 0.14 7.76
N ILE A 134 -14.97 0.36 9.08
CA ILE A 134 -14.13 1.32 9.81
C ILE A 134 -12.68 1.19 9.31
N SER A 135 -12.12 2.29 8.81
CA SER A 135 -10.79 2.31 8.24
C SER A 135 -9.71 2.14 9.33
N PRO A 136 -8.67 1.31 9.12
CA PRO A 136 -7.56 1.17 10.05
C PRO A 136 -6.74 2.46 10.25
N GLU A 137 -6.88 3.44 9.34
CA GLU A 137 -6.23 4.75 9.41
C GLU A 137 -6.83 5.64 10.52
N CYS A 138 -8.13 5.48 10.82
CA CYS A 138 -8.78 6.15 11.95
C CYS A 138 -8.17 5.72 13.29
N ASN A 139 -7.90 4.42 13.45
CA ASN A 139 -7.32 3.87 14.66
C ASN A 139 -5.88 4.35 14.88
N ALA A 140 -5.09 4.55 13.82
CA ALA A 140 -3.72 5.01 13.94
C ALA A 140 -3.62 6.49 14.38
N VAL A 141 -4.47 7.36 13.81
CA VAL A 141 -4.55 8.77 14.22
C VAL A 141 -5.06 8.92 15.65
N GLU A 142 -6.06 8.12 16.01
CA GLU A 142 -6.63 8.08 17.35
C GLU A 142 -5.65 7.52 18.40
N GLU A 143 -4.92 6.45 18.08
CA GLU A 143 -3.85 5.95 18.96
C GLU A 143 -2.70 6.97 19.11
N GLY A 144 -2.35 7.68 18.04
CA GLY A 144 -1.37 8.76 18.07
C GLY A 144 -1.79 9.89 19.00
N SER A 145 -3.04 10.35 18.88
CA SER A 145 -3.58 11.43 19.73
C SER A 145 -3.64 11.02 21.21
N ILE A 146 -4.04 9.77 21.50
CA ILE A 146 -4.03 9.21 22.85
C ILE A 146 -2.62 9.17 23.43
N TYR A 147 -1.62 8.77 22.63
CA TYR A 147 -0.22 8.73 23.08
C TYR A 147 0.32 10.14 23.38
N PHE A 148 0.10 11.11 22.51
CA PHE A 148 0.53 12.49 22.74
C PHE A 148 -0.20 13.15 23.93
N ALA A 149 -1.48 12.84 24.11
CA ALA A 149 -2.24 13.28 25.29
C ALA A 149 -1.63 12.70 26.59
N ASN A 150 -1.26 11.42 26.59
CA ASN A 150 -0.61 10.79 27.73
C ASN A 150 0.80 11.34 28.01
N LEU A 151 1.60 11.59 26.96
CA LEU A 151 2.90 12.24 27.10
C LEU A 151 2.78 13.64 27.71
N ASN A 152 1.85 14.45 27.20
CA ASN A 152 1.60 15.79 27.72
C ASN A 152 1.17 15.75 29.19
N ARG A 153 0.32 14.79 29.55
CA ARG A 153 -0.09 14.56 30.95
C ARG A 153 1.09 14.20 31.85
N GLN A 154 1.99 13.33 31.41
CA GLN A 154 3.20 12.96 32.16
C GLN A 154 4.15 14.15 32.34
N TRP A 155 4.32 14.97 31.30
CA TRP A 155 5.12 16.19 31.37
C TRP A 155 4.55 17.20 32.37
N ASN A 156 3.24 17.41 32.37
CA ASN A 156 2.58 18.32 33.31
C ASN A 156 2.69 17.85 34.77
N ILE A 157 2.67 16.54 35.03
CA ILE A 157 2.88 15.96 36.36
C ILE A 157 4.33 16.15 36.83
N LEU A 158 5.30 16.01 35.93
CA LEU A 158 6.71 16.25 36.22
C LEU A 158 6.97 17.73 36.56
N ASP A 159 6.31 18.64 35.85
CA ASP A 159 6.47 20.08 36.07
C ASP A 159 5.79 20.55 37.37
N SER A 160 4.62 19.98 37.72
CA SER A 160 3.98 20.25 39.00
C SER A 160 4.83 19.77 40.18
N ASN A 161 5.36 18.54 40.12
CA ASN A 161 6.25 18.00 41.16
C ASN A 161 7.55 18.78 41.33
N LYS A 162 8.08 19.38 40.26
CA LYS A 162 9.24 20.28 40.35
C LYS A 162 8.92 21.59 41.06
N ARG A 163 7.69 22.12 40.93
CA ARG A 163 7.26 23.33 41.64
C ARG A 163 7.01 23.05 43.13
N THR A 164 6.41 21.93 43.48
CA THR A 164 6.13 21.58 44.89
C THR A 164 7.40 21.30 45.71
N LYS A 165 8.49 20.86 45.06
CA LYS A 165 9.79 20.63 45.73
C LYS A 165 10.69 21.88 45.85
N ARG A 166 10.27 23.04 45.32
CA ARG A 166 11.00 24.31 45.42
C ARG A 166 10.48 25.25 46.51
N ILE A 167 9.54 24.77 47.33
CA ILE A 167 9.04 25.41 48.56
C ILE A 167 9.61 24.63 49.73
#